data_AF-A0A9W5T9U8-F1
#
_entry.id   AF-A0A9W5T9U8-F1
#
_cell.length_a   1.000
_cell.length_b   1.000
_cell.length_c   1.000
_cell.angle_alpha   90.00
_cell.angle_beta   90.00
_cell.angle_gamma   90.00
#
_symmetry.space_group_name_H-M   'P 1'
#
loop_
_entity.id
_entity.type
_entity.pdbx_description
1 polymer ?
#
loop_
_entity_poly.entity_id
_entity_poly.type
_entity_poly.pdbx_seq_one_letter_code
_entity_poly.pdbx_strand_id
1 'polypeptide(L)'
;MYHDSLLTPRKRHGRRYQFDPQSVSAHYHIVADRVRQIVNRDRANLKHKSKLPRIARRALFERLCSIGSGFIRPESLDELESRATSINQQLSIVSQTKATLESILHITEKIHGNTGGPVTFTSTPATTVEEEDAEMASREPLRQHRKQVFLQNLMERSQAEVQRRKDELEARVLAIQQRDAEEAAEEEHHMLACDRKLLLSGVYRSQSRSQAIAQ
;
A
#
# COMPACT_ATOMS: atom_id res chain seq x y z
N MET A 1 -27.41 -42.43 -46.99
CA MET A 1 -27.25 -40.99 -47.30
C MET A 1 -27.77 -40.21 -46.11
N TYR A 2 -26.87 -39.63 -45.33
CA TYR A 2 -27.20 -38.85 -44.15
C TYR A 2 -27.62 -37.45 -44.58
N HIS A 3 -28.89 -37.11 -44.36
CA HIS A 3 -29.31 -35.71 -44.34
C HIS A 3 -29.11 -35.19 -42.91
N ASP A 4 -27.93 -34.63 -42.65
CA ASP A 4 -27.70 -33.72 -41.53
C ASP A 4 -28.46 -32.42 -41.80
N SER A 5 -29.76 -32.44 -41.55
CA SER A 5 -30.56 -31.22 -41.48
C SER A 5 -30.19 -30.48 -40.19
N LEU A 6 -29.23 -29.58 -40.32
CA LEU A 6 -29.02 -28.37 -39.53
C LEU A 6 -30.05 -28.18 -38.40
N LEU A 7 -29.62 -28.51 -37.18
CA LEU A 7 -30.28 -28.19 -35.92
C LEU A 7 -30.44 -26.67 -35.79
N THR A 8 -31.43 -26.11 -36.47
CA THR A 8 -31.97 -24.79 -36.14
C THR A 8 -32.88 -24.99 -34.93
N PRO A 9 -32.59 -24.36 -33.78
CA PRO A 9 -33.41 -24.55 -32.59
C PRO A 9 -34.81 -23.97 -32.85
N ARG A 10 -35.82 -24.83 -32.83
CA ARG A 10 -37.24 -24.44 -32.92
C ARG A 10 -37.55 -23.38 -31.85
N LYS A 11 -37.96 -22.18 -32.30
CA LYS A 11 -38.42 -21.09 -31.42
C LYS A 11 -39.60 -21.58 -30.57
N ARG A 12 -39.40 -21.73 -29.26
CA ARG A 12 -40.50 -21.99 -28.32
C ARG A 12 -41.44 -20.77 -28.31
N HIS A 13 -42.57 -20.88 -29.01
CA HIS A 13 -43.65 -19.89 -28.96
C HIS A 13 -44.33 -19.97 -27.59
N GLY A 14 -44.22 -18.92 -26.78
CA GLY A 14 -44.86 -18.90 -25.46
C GLY A 14 -44.42 -17.78 -24.51
N ARG A 15 -43.42 -16.97 -24.83
CA ARG A 15 -43.10 -15.76 -24.06
C ARG A 15 -43.43 -14.53 -24.90
N ARG A 16 -44.65 -14.00 -24.74
CA ARG A 16 -44.96 -12.61 -25.13
C ARG A 16 -43.86 -11.74 -24.50
N TYR A 17 -43.10 -11.03 -25.32
CA TYR A 17 -42.04 -10.09 -24.91
C TYR A 17 -40.66 -10.64 -24.52
N GLN A 18 -40.17 -11.73 -25.14
CA GLN A 18 -38.72 -11.85 -25.32
C GLN A 18 -38.34 -11.20 -26.65
N PHE A 19 -37.92 -9.93 -26.60
CA PHE A 19 -37.29 -9.26 -27.73
C PHE A 19 -36.08 -10.12 -28.13
N ASP A 20 -36.14 -10.72 -29.31
CA ASP A 20 -35.05 -11.48 -29.91
C ASP A 20 -34.33 -10.53 -30.88
N PRO A 21 -33.33 -9.77 -30.42
CA PRO A 21 -32.73 -8.69 -31.19
C PRO A 21 -32.09 -9.16 -32.51
N GLN A 22 -31.66 -10.43 -32.58
CA GLN A 22 -31.11 -11.02 -33.80
C GLN A 22 -32.19 -11.24 -34.87
N SER A 23 -33.44 -11.43 -34.47
CA SER A 23 -34.57 -11.53 -35.38
C SER A 23 -35.11 -10.18 -35.87
N VAL A 24 -34.72 -9.08 -35.22
CA VAL A 24 -35.23 -7.73 -35.51
C VAL A 24 -34.29 -6.94 -36.43
N SER A 25 -32.97 -7.21 -36.39
CA SER A 25 -32.01 -6.59 -37.30
C SER A 25 -30.84 -7.52 -37.61
N ALA A 26 -30.56 -7.74 -38.90
CA ALA A 26 -29.39 -8.50 -39.36
C ALA A 26 -28.05 -7.88 -38.92
N HIS A 27 -28.03 -6.56 -38.68
CA HIS A 27 -26.83 -5.82 -38.26
C HIS A 27 -26.66 -5.78 -36.73
N TYR A 28 -27.57 -6.40 -35.97
CA TYR A 28 -27.55 -6.37 -34.51
C TYR A 28 -26.21 -6.84 -33.92
N HIS A 29 -25.59 -7.87 -34.51
CA HIS A 29 -24.29 -8.37 -34.03
C HIS A 29 -23.20 -7.31 -34.07
N ILE A 30 -23.11 -6.57 -35.18
CA ILE A 30 -22.10 -5.52 -35.38
C ILE A 30 -22.33 -4.37 -34.39
N VAL A 31 -23.58 -3.93 -34.24
CA VAL A 31 -23.94 -2.86 -33.31
C VAL A 31 -23.70 -3.31 -31.86
N ALA A 32 -24.07 -4.55 -31.51
CA ALA A 32 -23.86 -5.11 -30.19
C ALA A 32 -22.37 -5.22 -29.86
N ASP A 33 -21.53 -5.66 -30.79
CA ASP A 33 -20.09 -5.77 -30.57
C ASP A 33 -19.43 -4.39 -30.41
N ARG A 34 -19.88 -3.39 -31.18
CA ARG A 34 -19.40 -2.01 -31.01
C ARG A 34 -19.81 -1.43 -29.65
N VAL A 35 -21.06 -1.66 -29.23
CA VAL A 35 -21.54 -1.23 -27.90
C VAL A 35 -20.77 -1.93 -26.80
N ARG A 36 -20.49 -3.23 -26.92
CA ARG A 36 -19.64 -3.97 -25.96
C ARG A 36 -18.24 -3.37 -25.86
N GLN A 37 -17.59 -3.07 -26.98
CA GLN A 37 -16.27 -2.43 -26.98
C GLN A 37 -16.29 -1.08 -26.26
N ILE A 38 -17.28 -0.24 -26.54
CA ILE A 38 -17.42 1.08 -25.91
C ILE A 38 -17.65 0.93 -24.40
N VAL A 39 -18.58 0.06 -23.98
CA VAL A 39 -18.89 -0.18 -22.58
C VAL A 39 -17.66 -0.74 -21.83
N ASN A 40 -16.95 -1.70 -22.42
CA ASN A 40 -15.74 -2.27 -21.82
C ASN A 40 -14.64 -1.20 -21.68
N ARG A 41 -14.46 -0.33 -22.67
CA ARG A 41 -13.51 0.79 -22.61
C ARG A 41 -13.88 1.78 -21.52
N ASP A 42 -15.14 2.21 -21.46
CA ASP A 42 -15.62 3.19 -20.49
C ASP A 42 -15.53 2.63 -19.06
N ARG A 43 -15.72 1.32 -18.89
CA ARG A 43 -15.48 0.63 -17.63
C ARG A 43 -14.01 0.60 -17.23
N ALA A 44 -13.11 0.23 -18.13
CA ALA A 44 -11.69 0.25 -17.84
C ALA A 44 -11.26 1.66 -17.40
N ASN A 45 -11.78 2.69 -18.08
CA ASN A 45 -11.55 4.09 -17.73
C ASN A 45 -12.12 4.46 -16.34
N LEU A 46 -13.34 4.04 -16.02
CA LEU A 46 -13.96 4.25 -14.70
C LEU A 46 -13.21 3.53 -13.58
N LYS A 47 -12.77 2.29 -13.82
CA LYS A 47 -11.94 1.51 -12.88
C LYS A 47 -10.60 2.22 -12.64
N HIS A 48 -9.93 2.65 -13.69
CA HIS A 48 -8.66 3.38 -13.56
C HIS A 48 -8.83 4.69 -12.78
N LYS A 49 -9.87 5.47 -13.08
CA LYS A 49 -10.18 6.72 -12.36
C LYS A 49 -10.52 6.48 -10.88
N SER A 50 -11.14 5.35 -10.55
CA SER A 50 -11.56 5.02 -9.18
C SER A 50 -10.52 4.19 -8.39
N LYS A 51 -9.41 3.76 -9.02
CA LYS A 51 -8.39 2.90 -8.39
C LYS A 51 -7.80 3.55 -7.14
N LEU A 52 -7.29 4.78 -7.23
CA LEU A 52 -6.69 5.47 -6.09
C LEU A 52 -7.70 5.70 -4.94
N PRO A 53 -8.92 6.21 -5.19
CA PRO A 53 -9.95 6.28 -4.15
C PRO A 53 -10.37 4.92 -3.56
N ARG A 54 -10.29 3.83 -4.33
CA ARG A 54 -10.62 2.47 -3.86
C ARG A 54 -9.54 1.97 -2.90
N ILE A 55 -8.26 2.11 -3.27
CA ILE A 55 -7.11 1.75 -2.42
C ILE A 55 -7.15 2.54 -1.11
N ALA A 56 -7.39 3.86 -1.18
CA ALA A 56 -7.46 4.71 0.01
C ALA A 56 -8.61 4.29 0.94
N ARG A 57 -9.79 3.98 0.40
CA ARG A 57 -10.93 3.49 1.20
C ARG A 57 -10.66 2.13 1.84
N ARG A 58 -9.96 1.24 1.14
CA ARG A 58 -9.57 -0.06 1.68
C ARG A 58 -8.56 0.09 2.83
N ALA A 59 -7.52 0.88 2.64
CA ALA A 59 -6.54 1.16 3.69
C ALA A 59 -7.20 1.81 4.92
N LEU A 60 -8.16 2.71 4.70
CA LEU A 60 -8.98 3.28 5.78
C LEU A 60 -9.80 2.19 6.48
N PHE A 61 -10.48 1.32 5.73
CA PHE A 61 -11.30 0.23 6.29
C PHE A 61 -10.46 -0.73 7.13
N GLU A 62 -9.32 -1.19 6.61
CA GLU A 62 -8.41 -2.07 7.35
C GLU A 62 -7.92 -1.42 8.65
N ARG A 63 -7.58 -0.12 8.59
CA ARG A 63 -7.18 0.65 9.78
C ARG A 63 -8.33 0.80 10.79
N LEU A 64 -9.56 1.02 10.33
CA LEU A 64 -10.73 1.08 11.20
C LEU A 64 -11.05 -0.28 11.82
N CYS A 65 -10.91 -1.38 11.08
CA CYS A 65 -11.06 -2.73 11.61
C CYS A 65 -9.98 -3.07 12.64
N SER A 66 -8.72 -2.68 12.42
CA SER A 66 -7.66 -2.86 13.42
C SER A 66 -7.94 -2.05 14.69
N ILE A 67 -8.46 -0.82 14.55
CA ILE A 67 -8.85 0.00 15.70
C ILE A 67 -10.01 -0.65 16.45
N GLY A 68 -11.04 -1.13 15.73
CA GLY A 68 -12.22 -1.77 16.32
C GLY A 68 -11.90 -3.08 17.04
N SER A 69 -11.00 -3.90 16.49
CA SER A 69 -10.58 -5.16 17.13
C SER A 69 -9.74 -4.94 18.40
N GLY A 70 -9.00 -3.84 18.48
CA GLY A 70 -8.27 -3.43 19.68
C GLY A 70 -9.08 -2.54 20.64
N PHE A 71 -10.31 -2.17 20.28
CA PHE A 71 -11.10 -1.24 21.07
C PHE A 71 -11.76 -1.94 22.26
N ILE A 72 -11.20 -1.73 23.45
CA ILE A 72 -11.85 -2.10 24.72
C ILE A 72 -12.75 -0.94 25.11
N ARG A 73 -14.08 -1.17 25.11
CA ARG A 73 -15.06 -0.15 25.51
C ARG A 73 -14.81 0.26 26.97
N PRO A 74 -14.81 1.56 27.30
CA PRO A 74 -14.72 1.98 28.69
C PRO A 74 -15.97 1.55 29.46
N GLU A 75 -15.76 1.09 30.68
CA GLU A 75 -16.79 0.57 31.58
C GLU A 75 -17.52 1.70 32.31
N SER A 76 -16.91 2.88 32.45
CA SER A 76 -17.49 4.06 33.09
C SER A 76 -17.03 5.38 32.47
N LEU A 77 -17.71 6.48 32.81
CA LEU A 77 -17.31 7.84 32.41
C LEU A 77 -15.99 8.25 33.04
N ASP A 78 -15.75 7.90 34.31
CA ASP A 78 -14.50 8.18 35.02
C ASP A 78 -13.31 7.50 34.35
N GLU A 79 -13.49 6.25 33.88
CA GLU A 79 -12.47 5.55 33.13
C GLU A 79 -12.18 6.23 31.78
N LEU A 80 -13.21 6.75 31.11
CA LEU A 80 -13.05 7.51 29.87
C LEU A 80 -12.26 8.81 30.10
N GLU A 81 -12.53 9.53 31.20
CA GLU A 81 -11.76 10.72 31.58
C GLU A 81 -10.31 10.37 31.93
N SER A 82 -10.08 9.27 32.66
CA SER A 82 -8.73 8.78 32.97
C SER A 82 -7.95 8.39 31.70
N ARG A 83 -8.60 7.69 30.76
CA ARG A 83 -7.99 7.34 29.47
C ARG A 83 -7.69 8.60 28.64
N ALA A 84 -8.60 9.58 28.61
CA ALA A 84 -8.40 10.83 27.88
C ALA A 84 -7.23 11.66 28.46
N THR A 85 -7.14 11.76 29.78
CA THR A 85 -6.03 12.45 30.45
C THR A 85 -4.70 11.74 30.20
N SER A 86 -4.66 10.40 30.26
CA SER A 86 -3.46 9.62 29.92
C SER A 86 -3.01 9.83 28.47
N ILE A 87 -3.94 9.83 27.50
CA ILE A 87 -3.63 10.11 26.09
C ILE A 87 -3.05 11.51 25.93
N ASN A 88 -3.62 12.52 26.59
CA ASN A 88 -3.11 13.89 26.54
C ASN A 88 -1.69 14.00 27.12
N GLN A 89 -1.40 13.27 28.21
CA GLN A 89 -0.06 13.19 28.77
C GLN A 89 0.92 12.54 27.79
N GLN A 90 0.54 11.43 27.13
CA GLN A 90 1.36 10.79 26.12
C GLN A 90 1.64 11.72 24.92
N LEU A 91 0.64 12.45 24.43
CA LEU A 91 0.80 13.43 23.36
C LEU A 91 1.76 14.57 23.78
N SER A 92 1.67 15.02 25.03
CA SER A 92 2.60 16.03 25.58
C SER A 92 4.04 15.52 25.57
N ILE A 93 4.28 14.29 26.04
CA ILE A 93 5.60 13.66 26.01
C ILE A 93 6.13 13.54 24.57
N VAL A 94 5.30 13.11 23.62
CA VAL A 94 5.69 13.01 22.21
C VAL A 94 6.04 14.39 21.62
N SER A 95 5.26 15.42 21.94
CA SER A 95 5.56 16.79 21.51
C SER A 95 6.87 17.30 22.09
N GLN A 96 7.11 17.08 23.39
CA GLN A 96 8.33 17.51 24.07
C GLN A 96 9.55 16.77 23.53
N THR A 97 9.46 15.45 23.36
CA THR A 97 10.53 14.64 22.78
C THR A 97 10.86 15.05 21.34
N LYS A 98 9.84 15.39 20.53
CA LYS A 98 10.07 15.94 19.20
C LYS A 98 10.84 17.27 19.27
N ALA A 99 10.41 18.20 20.13
CA ALA A 99 11.07 19.49 20.28
C ALA A 99 12.51 19.37 20.79
N THR A 100 12.79 18.44 21.72
CA THR A 100 14.14 18.20 22.21
C THR A 100 15.02 17.57 21.13
N LEU A 101 14.51 16.63 20.35
CA LEU A 101 15.24 16.05 19.22
C LEU A 101 15.54 17.10 18.14
N GLU A 102 14.59 17.97 17.81
CA GLU A 102 14.81 19.10 16.89
C GLU A 102 15.87 20.08 17.41
N SER A 103 15.86 20.36 18.72
CA SER A 103 16.87 21.20 19.38
C SER A 103 18.27 20.56 19.33
N ILE A 104 18.36 19.26 19.63
CA ILE A 104 19.62 18.52 19.53
C ILE A 104 20.12 18.53 18.08
N LEU A 105 19.24 18.31 17.11
CA LEU A 105 19.58 18.36 15.68
C LEU A 105 20.20 19.72 15.31
N HIS A 106 19.57 20.83 15.70
CA HIS A 106 20.10 22.19 15.48
C HIS A 106 21.46 22.42 16.16
N ILE A 107 21.65 21.91 17.37
CA ILE A 107 22.93 22.00 18.08
C ILE A 107 23.99 21.19 17.33
N THR A 108 23.68 19.98 16.90
CA THR A 108 24.61 19.13 16.15
C THR A 108 24.97 19.72 14.79
N GLU A 109 24.02 20.33 14.07
CA GLU A 109 24.27 21.03 12.81
C GLU A 109 25.18 22.24 13.01
N LYS A 110 24.98 23.02 14.09
CA LYS A 110 25.88 24.13 14.46
C LYS A 110 27.28 23.66 14.86
N ILE A 111 27.39 22.57 15.61
CA ILE A 111 28.69 22.00 16.01
C ILE A 111 29.46 21.48 14.79
N HIS A 112 28.78 20.81 13.84
CA HIS A 112 29.41 20.37 12.60
C HIS A 112 29.80 21.52 11.67
N GLY A 113 29.17 22.70 11.79
CA GLY A 113 29.57 23.94 11.10
C GLY A 113 30.70 24.73 11.78
N ASN A 114 30.98 24.49 13.06
CA ASN A 114 31.90 25.30 13.88
C ASN A 114 33.15 24.55 14.39
N THR A 115 33.59 23.47 13.74
CA THR A 115 34.87 22.80 14.09
C THR A 115 36.09 23.61 13.63
N GLY A 116 36.29 24.79 14.22
CA GLY A 116 37.35 25.73 13.87
C GLY A 116 37.82 26.63 15.02
N GLY A 117 37.72 26.19 16.28
CA GLY A 117 38.24 26.98 17.40
C GLY A 117 38.61 26.13 18.61
N PRO A 118 39.84 26.26 19.15
CA PRO A 118 40.23 25.57 20.37
C PRO A 118 39.59 26.25 21.59
N VAL A 119 38.94 25.46 22.44
CA VAL A 119 38.47 25.90 23.76
C VAL A 119 39.55 25.53 24.77
N THR A 120 40.16 26.53 25.41
CA THR A 120 41.09 26.34 26.51
C THR A 120 40.33 26.25 27.83
N PHE A 121 40.42 25.09 28.49
CA PHE A 121 40.03 24.91 29.88
C PHE A 121 41.32 24.85 30.70
N THR A 122 41.51 25.78 31.65
CA THR A 122 42.62 25.73 32.58
C THR A 122 42.16 25.16 33.92
N SER A 123 42.53 23.90 34.16
CA SER A 123 42.71 23.37 35.51
C SER A 123 44.01 22.59 35.46
N THR A 124 45.05 23.10 36.11
CA THR A 124 46.37 22.46 36.23
C THR A 124 46.24 21.02 36.74
N PRO A 125 46.65 19.99 35.95
CA PRO A 125 47.00 18.69 36.45
C PRO A 125 48.53 18.62 36.65
N ALA A 126 48.96 17.69 37.50
CA ALA A 126 50.34 17.52 37.93
C ALA A 126 51.19 16.71 36.93
N THR A 127 51.02 16.94 35.64
CA THR A 127 51.70 16.22 34.54
C THR A 127 52.32 17.24 33.60
N THR A 128 53.57 17.01 33.19
CA THR A 128 54.25 17.93 32.27
C THR A 128 53.58 17.85 30.89
N VAL A 129 53.49 18.98 30.18
CA VAL A 129 52.82 19.08 28.87
C VAL A 129 53.38 18.05 27.87
N GLU A 130 54.67 17.74 27.97
CA GLU A 130 55.35 16.76 27.11
C GLU A 130 54.92 15.31 27.39
N GLU A 131 54.61 14.96 28.64
CA GLU A 131 54.12 13.63 29.02
C GLU A 131 52.67 13.42 28.54
N GLU A 132 51.83 14.46 28.64
CA GLU A 132 50.46 14.43 28.13
C GLU A 132 50.42 14.34 26.60
N ASP A 133 51.28 15.10 25.90
CA ASP A 133 51.39 15.05 24.44
C ASP A 133 51.90 13.69 23.93
N ALA A 134 52.89 13.10 24.61
CA ALA A 134 53.37 11.76 24.29
C ALA A 134 52.32 10.68 24.57
N GLU A 135 51.59 10.78 25.68
CA GLU A 135 50.53 9.85 26.01
C GLU A 135 49.34 9.98 25.03
N MET A 136 48.96 11.21 24.67
CA MET A 136 47.96 11.51 23.63
C MET A 136 48.37 10.96 22.27
N ALA A 137 49.60 11.19 21.83
CA ALA A 137 50.13 10.69 20.56
C ALA A 137 50.13 9.16 20.49
N SER A 138 50.37 8.46 21.61
CA SER A 138 50.30 7.00 21.68
C SER A 138 48.87 6.44 21.60
N ARG A 139 47.87 7.19 22.10
CA ARG A 139 46.46 6.78 22.18
C ARG A 139 45.65 7.15 20.94
N GLU A 140 46.05 8.21 20.23
CA GLU A 140 45.39 8.70 19.02
C GLU A 140 45.25 7.64 17.89
N PRO A 141 46.26 6.81 17.55
CA PRO A 141 46.09 5.78 16.52
C PRO A 141 45.08 4.69 16.93
N LEU A 142 45.04 4.31 18.21
CA LEU A 142 44.04 3.39 18.75
C LEU A 142 42.62 3.99 18.69
N ARG A 143 42.51 5.30 18.94
CA ARG A 143 41.25 6.04 18.86
C ARG A 143 40.74 6.15 17.43
N GLN A 144 41.64 6.44 16.48
CA GLN A 144 41.34 6.48 15.05
C GLN A 144 40.93 5.10 14.51
N HIS A 145 41.64 4.05 14.91
CA HIS A 145 41.29 2.68 14.52
C HIS A 145 39.90 2.27 15.04
N ARG A 146 39.60 2.53 16.33
CA ARG A 146 38.28 2.27 16.91
C ARG A 146 37.17 3.06 16.22
N LYS A 147 37.45 4.33 15.87
CA LYS A 147 36.51 5.19 15.12
C LYS A 147 36.23 4.63 13.73
N GLN A 148 37.26 4.18 13.01
CA GLN A 148 37.09 3.57 11.68
C GLN A 148 36.26 2.29 11.76
N VAL A 149 36.59 1.38 12.68
CA VAL A 149 35.83 0.13 12.89
C VAL A 149 34.38 0.42 13.27
N PHE A 150 34.14 1.40 14.14
CA PHE A 150 32.79 1.81 14.52
C PHE A 150 32.01 2.34 13.31
N LEU A 151 32.60 3.23 12.51
CA LEU A 151 31.95 3.80 11.34
C LEU A 151 31.66 2.73 10.28
N GLN A 152 32.58 1.80 10.07
CA GLN A 152 32.38 0.68 9.15
C GLN A 152 31.21 -0.19 9.59
N ASN A 153 31.18 -0.61 10.86
CA ASN A 153 30.07 -1.38 11.42
C ASN A 153 28.73 -0.64 11.36
N LEU A 154 28.74 0.68 11.58
CA LEU A 154 27.55 1.52 11.46
C LEU A 154 27.03 1.56 10.02
N MET A 155 27.93 1.73 9.04
CA MET A 155 27.58 1.74 7.62
C MET A 155 27.01 0.40 7.17
N GLU A 156 27.63 -0.72 7.56
CA GLU A 156 27.15 -2.07 7.23
C GLU A 156 25.75 -2.30 7.79
N ARG A 157 25.51 -1.93 9.05
CA ARG A 157 24.18 -2.04 9.68
C ARG A 157 23.14 -1.15 9.00
N SER A 158 23.53 0.08 8.65
CA SER A 158 22.65 1.03 7.94
C SER A 158 22.25 0.48 6.56
N GLN A 159 23.23 -0.04 5.79
CA GLN A 159 22.97 -0.62 4.48
C GLN A 159 22.07 -1.86 4.57
N ALA A 160 22.31 -2.74 5.55
CA ALA A 160 21.47 -3.91 5.78
C ALA A 160 20.02 -3.54 6.13
N GLU A 161 19.83 -2.53 6.98
CA GLU A 161 18.49 -2.05 7.36
C GLU A 161 17.76 -1.37 6.18
N VAL A 162 18.48 -0.60 5.36
CA VAL A 162 17.91 -0.02 4.13
C VAL A 162 17.48 -1.11 3.16
N GLN A 163 18.30 -2.15 2.98
CA GLN A 163 17.97 -3.27 2.10
C GLN A 163 16.75 -4.02 2.62
N ARG A 164 16.70 -4.33 3.92
CA ARG A 164 15.54 -4.97 4.56
C ARG A 164 14.25 -4.18 4.32
N ARG A 165 14.28 -2.85 4.46
CA ARG A 165 13.09 -2.00 4.21
C ARG A 165 12.67 -2.00 2.75
N LYS A 166 13.61 -2.07 1.81
CA LYS A 166 13.31 -2.23 0.38
C LYS A 166 12.62 -3.56 0.12
N ASP A 167 13.18 -4.66 0.63
CA ASP A 167 12.63 -6.00 0.46
C ASP A 167 11.22 -6.12 1.07
N GLU A 168 10.98 -5.54 2.25
CA GLU A 168 9.65 -5.47 2.88
C GLU A 168 8.65 -4.67 2.04
N LEU A 169 9.09 -3.57 1.40
CA LEU A 169 8.25 -2.73 0.57
C LEU A 169 7.93 -3.41 -0.77
N GLU A 170 8.91 -4.05 -1.39
CA GLU A 170 8.74 -4.85 -2.61
C GLU A 170 7.76 -6.01 -2.37
N ALA A 171 7.91 -6.75 -1.26
CA ALA A 171 6.99 -7.82 -0.88
C ALA A 171 5.55 -7.31 -0.69
N ARG A 172 5.37 -6.14 -0.05
CA ARG A 172 4.04 -5.51 0.09
C ARG A 172 3.44 -5.11 -1.26
N VAL A 173 4.24 -4.55 -2.16
CA VAL A 173 3.78 -4.18 -3.51
C VAL A 173 3.34 -5.42 -4.29
N LEU A 174 4.13 -6.51 -4.24
CA LEU A 174 3.78 -7.78 -4.89
C LEU A 174 2.48 -8.36 -4.32
N ALA A 175 2.30 -8.35 -3.00
CA ALA A 175 1.07 -8.82 -2.37
C ALA A 175 -0.17 -8.01 -2.80
N ILE A 176 -0.02 -6.69 -2.95
CA ILE A 176 -1.10 -5.83 -3.47
C ILE A 176 -1.40 -6.17 -4.94
N GLN A 177 -0.37 -6.37 -5.77
CA GLN A 177 -0.56 -6.71 -7.18
C GLN A 177 -1.25 -8.07 -7.37
N GLN A 178 -0.86 -9.08 -6.58
CA GLN A 178 -1.52 -10.40 -6.59
C GLN A 178 -2.99 -10.28 -6.22
N ARG A 179 -3.30 -9.51 -5.17
CA ARG A 179 -4.68 -9.31 -4.73
C ARG A 179 -5.52 -8.49 -5.70
N ASP A 180 -4.94 -7.47 -6.34
CA ASP A 180 -5.58 -6.72 -7.43
C ASP A 180 -5.92 -7.66 -8.61
N ALA A 181 -5.06 -8.63 -8.91
CA ALA A 181 -5.29 -9.61 -9.98
C ALA A 181 -6.37 -10.63 -9.61
N GLU A 182 -6.38 -11.13 -8.37
CA GLU A 182 -7.45 -11.99 -7.85
C GLU A 182 -8.81 -11.29 -7.89
N GLU A 183 -8.89 -10.04 -7.41
CA GLU A 183 -10.12 -9.24 -7.47
C GLU A 183 -10.58 -8.99 -8.91
N ALA A 184 -9.64 -8.77 -9.84
CA ALA A 184 -9.97 -8.62 -11.26
C ALA A 184 -10.59 -9.90 -11.85
N ALA A 185 -10.08 -11.07 -11.48
CA ALA A 185 -10.63 -12.36 -11.88
C ALA A 185 -12.02 -12.61 -11.25
N GLU A 186 -12.19 -12.31 -9.97
CA GLU A 186 -13.49 -12.42 -9.28
C GLU A 186 -14.54 -11.48 -9.87
N GLU A 187 -14.18 -10.24 -10.21
CA GLU A 187 -15.08 -9.28 -10.87
C GLU A 187 -15.46 -9.71 -12.30
N GLU A 188 -14.60 -10.44 -13.01
CA GLU A 188 -14.92 -11.03 -14.31
C GLU A 188 -15.94 -12.18 -14.17
N HIS A 189 -15.81 -13.00 -13.13
CA HIS A 189 -16.77 -14.05 -12.79
C HIS A 189 -18.11 -13.49 -12.26
N HIS A 190 -18.05 -12.43 -11.45
CA HIS A 190 -19.19 -11.79 -10.82
C HIS A 190 -19.57 -10.50 -11.56
N MET A 191 -20.27 -10.69 -12.69
CA MET A 191 -20.95 -9.63 -13.45
C MET A 191 -21.57 -8.56 -12.52
N LEU A 192 -21.16 -7.28 -12.70
CA LEU A 192 -21.68 -6.15 -11.92
C LEU A 192 -23.21 -6.06 -12.03
N ALA A 193 -23.90 -5.42 -11.08
CA ALA A 193 -25.37 -5.33 -11.11
C ALA A 193 -25.93 -4.69 -12.41
N CYS A 194 -25.16 -3.80 -13.04
CA CYS A 194 -25.47 -3.22 -14.35
C CYS A 194 -25.24 -4.19 -15.52
N ASP A 195 -24.34 -5.17 -15.40
CA ASP A 195 -24.17 -6.27 -16.37
C ASP A 195 -25.35 -7.22 -16.42
N ARG A 196 -26.01 -7.44 -15.28
CA ARG A 196 -27.23 -8.25 -15.24
C ARG A 196 -28.31 -7.65 -16.13
N LYS A 197 -28.41 -6.31 -16.21
CA LYS A 197 -29.35 -5.61 -17.11
C LYS A 197 -28.95 -5.73 -18.59
N LEU A 198 -27.65 -5.74 -18.89
CA LEU A 198 -27.10 -5.93 -20.25
C LEU A 198 -27.19 -7.39 -20.74
N LEU A 199 -27.13 -8.36 -19.83
CA LEU A 199 -27.46 -9.77 -20.11
C LEU A 199 -28.94 -9.93 -20.44
N LEU A 200 -29.82 -9.33 -19.64
CA LEU A 200 -31.26 -9.43 -19.82
C LEU A 200 -31.73 -8.78 -21.14
N SER A 201 -31.04 -7.75 -21.62
CA SER A 201 -31.32 -7.11 -22.91
C SER A 201 -30.76 -7.86 -24.14
N GLY A 202 -30.06 -8.99 -23.93
CA GLY A 202 -29.46 -9.80 -25.00
C GLY A 202 -28.19 -9.21 -25.63
N VAL A 203 -27.77 -8.01 -25.19
CA VAL A 203 -26.56 -7.34 -25.67
C VAL A 203 -25.32 -8.06 -25.18
N TYR A 204 -25.33 -8.64 -23.98
CA TYR A 204 -24.30 -9.56 -23.51
C TYR A 204 -24.79 -11.00 -23.70
N ARG A 205 -24.02 -11.84 -24.41
CA ARG A 205 -24.11 -13.30 -24.25
C ARG A 205 -23.00 -13.65 -23.27
N SER A 206 -23.36 -14.16 -22.09
CA SER A 206 -22.36 -14.64 -21.14
C SER A 206 -21.48 -15.68 -21.85
N GLN A 207 -20.18 -15.41 -21.99
CA GLN A 207 -19.23 -16.40 -22.52
C GLN A 207 -19.07 -17.61 -21.57
N SER A 208 -19.71 -17.57 -20.40
CA SER A 208 -19.75 -18.65 -19.40
C SER A 208 -20.37 -19.97 -19.86
N ARG A 209 -20.88 -20.08 -21.10
CA ARG A 209 -21.39 -21.36 -21.62
C ARG A 209 -20.37 -22.18 -22.43
N SER A 210 -19.18 -21.65 -22.72
CA SER A 210 -18.21 -22.35 -23.58
C SER A 210 -17.30 -23.34 -22.84
N GLN A 211 -17.32 -23.40 -21.50
CA GLN A 211 -16.52 -24.37 -20.73
C GLN A 211 -17.35 -25.55 -20.15
N ALA A 212 -18.68 -25.54 -20.30
CA ALA A 212 -19.54 -26.61 -19.78
C ALA A 212 -19.88 -27.70 -20.82
N ILE A 213 -19.27 -27.69 -22.01
CA ILE A 213 -19.51 -28.67 -23.09
C ILE A 213 -18.23 -29.47 -23.43
N ALA A 214 -17.16 -29.32 -22.64
CA ALA A 214 -15.94 -30.12 -22.77
C ALA A 214 -15.74 -31.01 -21.52
N GLN A 215 -16.75 -31.83 -21.20
CA GLN A 215 -16.65 -33.05 -20.39
C GLN A 215 -17.67 -34.06 -20.90
#